data_AF-A0A538PLI3-F1
#
_entry.id   AF-A0A538PLI3-F1
#
_cell.length_a   1.000
_cell.length_b   1.000
_cell.length_c   1.000
_cell.angle_alpha   90.00
_cell.angle_beta   90.00
_cell.angle_gamma   90.00
#
_symmetry.space_group_name_H-M   'P 1'
#
loop_
_entity.id
_entity.type
_entity.pdbx_description
1 polymer ?
#
loop_
_entity_poly.entity_id
_entity_poly.type
_entity_poly.pdbx_seq_one_letter_code
_entity_poly.pdbx_strand_id
1 'polypeptide(L)'
;SKAQLIEAIEGPANVLGKPWPRGLVENLVLQCEGRVGALPLLQFALMRLWPEHLADRLDQLGASQLVESFVVQVADALVDGGGAGQGRAAHERILRRAFIAMVQLGEGTADTRRVARLSEIVARGETGEQIRAVLAPFVAPEARLVTASDLDGEPTYELAHEALIGSWDRLRDWLGQRPNKAEAEAIRGELRLRRRLQYAAEAWRVDRGALMRPPELALVQELRTRQPEELSARNHEFIDASVHAWEAHDRWRRRVRALGIGASIAFVGMVSILGLLAWQQSVEARREKAEAQRQKTEAQHNAKTAQERLAASDLEQGRSLLFDGHPMRALPYFLAARQEGFESPVLRMLYARASAAAPQLTVEHRQPVIAAAFSPDGTRMVTASWDHTARVWDARTGKPVTEPLEHRDRITAAAFSPDGDRVVTASWDHTARVWDARTGKPVTGPLEHRDWVIAAAFSPDGARVVTASVDHTARIWDARTGKPVTAALEHRFTVNAAAFSPDGARVVTASDDSTARVWDARTGKPVAAPLEHGNTVTAAAFSADGARVVTASDDHTARV
;
A
#
# COMPACT_ATOMS: atom_id res chain seq x y z
N SER A 1 -68.45 5.62 -43.82
CA SER A 1 -68.94 4.46 -44.61
C SER A 1 -69.03 4.85 -46.08
N LYS A 2 -69.07 3.90 -47.03
CA LYS A 2 -69.23 4.22 -48.48
C LYS A 2 -70.44 5.12 -48.77
N ALA A 3 -71.53 4.96 -48.00
CA ALA A 3 -72.71 5.82 -48.07
C ALA A 3 -72.44 7.27 -47.61
N GLN A 4 -71.71 7.48 -46.51
CA GLN A 4 -71.30 8.83 -46.07
C GLN A 4 -70.32 9.49 -47.05
N LEU A 5 -69.49 8.71 -47.75
CA LEU A 5 -68.57 9.22 -48.79
C LEU A 5 -69.36 9.74 -49.99
N ILE A 6 -70.38 9.00 -50.43
CA ILE A 6 -71.27 9.42 -51.52
C ILE A 6 -72.06 10.67 -51.12
N GLU A 7 -72.62 10.71 -49.91
CA GLU A 7 -73.38 11.87 -49.41
C GLU A 7 -72.53 13.15 -49.32
N ALA A 8 -71.27 13.04 -48.89
CA ALA A 8 -70.35 14.18 -48.83
C ALA A 8 -69.94 14.72 -50.21
N ILE A 9 -69.92 13.86 -51.24
CA ILE A 9 -69.58 14.21 -52.62
C ILE A 9 -70.81 14.76 -53.37
N GLU A 10 -71.98 14.13 -53.20
CA GLU A 10 -73.22 14.52 -53.88
C GLU A 10 -73.91 15.74 -53.25
N GLY A 11 -73.78 15.90 -51.92
CA GLY A 11 -74.43 16.98 -51.15
C GLY A 11 -74.19 18.39 -51.73
N PRO A 12 -72.94 18.80 -52.01
CA PRO A 12 -72.64 20.10 -52.64
C PRO A 12 -73.37 20.35 -53.97
N ALA A 13 -73.44 19.35 -54.86
CA ALA A 13 -74.06 19.50 -56.17
C ALA A 13 -75.59 19.52 -56.11
N ASN A 14 -76.17 18.77 -55.16
CA ASN A 14 -77.61 18.77 -54.89
C ASN A 14 -78.09 20.15 -54.37
N VAL A 15 -77.26 20.85 -53.59
CA VAL A 15 -77.52 22.24 -53.15
C VAL A 15 -77.43 23.24 -54.30
N LEU A 16 -76.57 22.98 -55.29
CA LEU A 16 -76.35 23.85 -56.46
C LEU A 16 -77.26 23.51 -57.67
N GLY A 17 -78.09 22.45 -57.59
CA GLY A 17 -79.15 22.14 -58.55
C GLY A 17 -78.70 21.62 -59.92
N LYS A 18 -77.54 20.96 -60.05
CA LYS A 18 -77.05 20.42 -61.35
C LYS A 18 -76.73 18.91 -61.28
N PRO A 19 -77.05 18.11 -62.32
CA PRO A 19 -76.84 16.65 -62.32
C PRO A 19 -75.38 16.26 -62.57
N TRP A 20 -74.93 15.18 -61.91
CA TRP A 20 -73.61 14.57 -62.11
C TRP A 20 -73.55 13.74 -63.42
N PRO A 21 -72.42 13.73 -64.15
CA PRO A 21 -72.14 12.74 -65.19
C PRO A 21 -72.15 11.31 -64.62
N ARG A 22 -72.74 10.34 -65.35
CA ARG A 22 -72.84 8.95 -64.89
C ARG A 22 -71.44 8.34 -64.67
N GLY A 23 -71.20 7.78 -63.48
CA GLY A 23 -69.96 7.08 -63.11
C GLY A 23 -68.90 7.93 -62.41
N LEU A 24 -69.05 9.27 -62.35
CA LEU A 24 -68.06 10.15 -61.74
C LEU A 24 -68.00 10.01 -60.21
N VAL A 25 -69.14 9.89 -59.53
CA VAL A 25 -69.20 9.73 -58.07
C VAL A 25 -68.52 8.43 -57.62
N GLU A 26 -68.72 7.32 -58.34
CA GLU A 26 -68.06 6.04 -58.03
C GLU A 26 -66.55 6.10 -58.23
N ASN A 27 -66.08 6.84 -59.25
CA ASN A 27 -64.66 7.08 -59.49
C ASN A 27 -64.04 7.97 -58.38
N LEU A 28 -64.71 9.07 -58.00
CA LEU A 28 -64.27 9.94 -56.91
C LEU A 28 -64.19 9.20 -55.56
N VAL A 29 -65.16 8.32 -55.28
CA VAL A 29 -65.18 7.48 -54.06
C VAL A 29 -64.01 6.49 -54.08
N LEU A 30 -63.75 5.81 -55.20
CA LEU A 30 -62.61 4.90 -55.36
C LEU A 30 -61.26 5.61 -55.19
N GLN A 31 -61.12 6.82 -55.73
CA GLN A 31 -59.88 7.60 -55.64
C GLN A 31 -59.62 8.17 -54.23
N CYS A 32 -60.65 8.32 -53.41
CA CYS A 32 -60.54 8.78 -52.02
C CYS A 32 -60.43 7.63 -51.00
N GLU A 33 -60.66 6.39 -51.41
CA GLU A 33 -60.66 5.23 -50.52
C GLU A 33 -59.23 4.95 -50.00
N GLY A 34 -59.04 5.04 -48.68
CA GLY A 34 -57.75 4.81 -48.01
C GLY A 34 -56.85 6.04 -47.82
N ARG A 35 -57.26 7.25 -48.23
CA ARG A 35 -56.49 8.49 -48.01
C ARG A 35 -57.08 9.32 -46.87
N VAL A 36 -56.31 9.48 -45.79
CA VAL A 36 -56.73 10.26 -44.61
C VAL A 36 -56.81 11.75 -44.98
N GLY A 37 -57.98 12.38 -44.78
CA GLY A 37 -58.17 13.82 -44.94
C GLY A 37 -58.52 14.31 -46.36
N ALA A 38 -58.68 13.42 -47.35
CA ALA A 38 -59.03 13.79 -48.73
C ALA A 38 -60.48 14.28 -48.88
N LEU A 39 -61.41 13.79 -48.06
CA LEU A 39 -62.84 14.05 -48.21
C LEU A 39 -63.29 15.48 -47.90
N PRO A 40 -62.88 16.13 -46.79
CA PRO A 40 -63.30 17.50 -46.50
C PRO A 40 -62.74 18.49 -47.53
N LEU A 41 -61.56 18.21 -48.06
CA LEU A 41 -60.86 19.01 -49.06
C LEU A 41 -61.50 18.84 -50.45
N LEU A 42 -61.90 17.61 -50.81
CA LEU A 42 -62.69 17.34 -52.01
C LEU A 42 -64.07 18.00 -51.93
N GLN A 43 -64.77 17.90 -50.80
CA GLN A 43 -66.06 18.56 -50.58
C GLN A 43 -65.94 20.10 -50.72
N PHE A 44 -64.88 20.69 -50.15
CA PHE A 44 -64.60 22.12 -50.27
C PHE A 44 -64.23 22.54 -51.70
N ALA A 45 -63.37 21.78 -52.39
CA ALA A 45 -63.01 22.02 -53.78
C ALA A 45 -64.23 21.90 -54.71
N LEU A 46 -65.08 20.88 -54.52
CA LEU A 46 -66.31 20.67 -55.27
C LEU A 46 -67.35 21.77 -55.05
N MET A 47 -67.50 22.28 -53.82
CA MET A 47 -68.38 23.43 -53.53
C MET A 47 -67.96 24.71 -54.27
N ARG A 48 -66.67 24.88 -54.57
CA ARG A 48 -66.12 26.13 -55.13
C ARG A 48 -65.82 26.06 -56.63
N LEU A 49 -65.53 24.89 -57.18
CA LEU A 49 -65.14 24.67 -58.59
C LEU A 49 -66.30 24.29 -59.53
N TRP A 50 -67.55 24.57 -59.17
CA TRP A 50 -68.72 24.16 -59.96
C TRP A 50 -69.09 25.01 -61.22
N PRO A 51 -68.18 25.67 -62.00
CA PRO A 51 -68.48 26.08 -63.37
C PRO A 51 -68.19 24.99 -64.43
N GLU A 52 -68.66 25.23 -65.67
CA GLU A 52 -68.88 24.33 -66.82
C GLU A 52 -67.77 23.35 -67.27
N HIS A 53 -66.58 23.33 -66.63
CA HIS A 53 -65.41 22.52 -67.06
C HIS A 53 -64.91 21.52 -65.97
N LEU A 54 -65.68 21.30 -64.90
CA LEU A 54 -65.29 20.40 -63.80
C LEU A 54 -65.13 18.94 -64.24
N ALA A 55 -66.00 18.46 -65.14
CA ALA A 55 -65.92 17.09 -65.65
C ALA A 55 -64.64 16.87 -66.48
N ASP A 56 -64.33 17.80 -67.40
CA ASP A 56 -63.12 17.72 -68.24
C ASP A 56 -61.83 17.75 -67.40
N ARG A 57 -61.80 18.56 -66.33
CA ARG A 57 -60.65 18.62 -65.42
C ARG A 57 -60.52 17.39 -64.53
N LEU A 58 -61.64 16.79 -64.09
CA LEU A 58 -61.64 15.54 -63.33
C LEU A 58 -61.16 14.36 -64.17
N ASP A 59 -61.51 14.31 -65.46
CA ASP A 59 -61.01 13.28 -66.38
C ASP A 59 -59.52 13.45 -66.71
N GLN A 60 -59.01 14.69 -66.76
CA GLN A 60 -57.59 14.96 -67.06
C GLN A 60 -56.63 14.76 -65.89
N LEU A 61 -57.03 15.17 -64.67
CA LEU A 61 -56.14 15.21 -63.50
C LEU A 61 -56.49 14.17 -62.41
N GLY A 62 -57.72 13.65 -62.39
CA GLY A 62 -58.25 12.87 -61.26
C GLY A 62 -58.55 13.72 -60.02
N ALA A 63 -59.34 13.17 -59.10
CA ALA A 63 -59.87 13.84 -57.90
C ALA A 63 -58.79 14.40 -56.98
N SER A 64 -57.78 13.59 -56.66
CA SER A 64 -56.74 13.97 -55.70
C SER A 64 -55.88 15.10 -56.26
N GLN A 65 -55.45 14.99 -57.52
CA GLN A 65 -54.55 15.97 -58.12
C GLN A 65 -55.28 17.28 -58.43
N LEU A 66 -56.58 17.23 -58.71
CA LEU A 66 -57.44 18.42 -58.84
C LEU A 66 -57.60 19.15 -57.50
N VAL A 67 -57.79 18.42 -56.40
CA VAL A 67 -57.89 18.99 -55.06
C VAL A 67 -56.55 19.57 -54.61
N GLU A 68 -55.45 18.84 -54.81
CA GLU A 68 -54.09 19.30 -54.50
C GLU A 68 -53.73 20.56 -55.30
N SER A 69 -53.95 20.57 -56.62
CA SER A 69 -53.66 21.74 -57.47
C SER A 69 -54.52 22.95 -57.12
N PHE A 70 -55.78 22.77 -56.74
CA PHE A 70 -56.65 23.86 -56.31
C PHE A 70 -56.21 24.47 -54.98
N VAL A 71 -55.89 23.64 -54.00
CA VAL A 71 -55.43 24.08 -52.67
C VAL A 71 -54.10 24.82 -52.78
N VAL A 72 -53.21 24.34 -53.65
CA VAL A 72 -51.95 25.03 -54.00
C VAL A 72 -52.23 26.36 -54.68
N GLN A 73 -53.15 26.42 -55.65
CA GLN A 73 -53.52 27.66 -56.34
C GLN A 73 -54.10 28.72 -55.38
N VAL A 74 -54.96 28.30 -54.44
CA VAL A 74 -55.51 29.19 -53.41
C VAL A 74 -54.42 29.65 -52.44
N ALA A 75 -53.54 28.74 -52.01
CA ALA A 75 -52.41 29.09 -51.16
C ALA A 75 -51.49 30.11 -51.84
N ASP A 76 -51.07 29.87 -53.08
CA ASP A 76 -50.21 30.78 -53.84
C ASP A 76 -50.92 32.13 -54.11
N ALA A 77 -52.21 32.14 -54.45
CA ALA A 77 -52.96 33.37 -54.63
C ALA A 77 -53.04 34.23 -53.36
N LEU A 78 -53.17 33.59 -52.18
CA LEU A 78 -53.19 34.28 -50.89
C LEU A 78 -51.80 34.81 -50.50
N VAL A 79 -50.73 34.05 -50.75
CA VAL A 79 -49.36 34.55 -50.53
C VAL A 79 -49.05 35.71 -51.48
N ASP A 80 -49.42 35.60 -52.76
CA ASP A 80 -49.08 36.59 -53.78
C ASP A 80 -49.97 37.84 -53.76
N GLY A 81 -51.19 37.73 -53.21
CA GLY A 81 -52.11 38.84 -52.93
C GLY A 81 -51.79 39.63 -51.65
N GLY A 82 -50.85 39.14 -50.83
CA GLY A 82 -50.43 39.75 -49.58
C GLY A 82 -49.51 40.96 -49.75
N GLY A 83 -50.09 42.16 -49.84
CA GLY A 83 -49.41 43.45 -49.69
C GLY A 83 -48.70 44.00 -50.95
N ALA A 84 -48.70 45.34 -51.09
CA ALA A 84 -48.01 46.07 -52.16
C ALA A 84 -46.76 46.81 -51.65
N GLY A 85 -45.65 46.76 -52.39
CA GLY A 85 -44.41 47.48 -52.07
C GLY A 85 -43.52 46.81 -51.00
N GLN A 86 -42.77 47.61 -50.21
CA GLN A 86 -41.80 47.16 -49.19
C GLN A 86 -42.40 46.22 -48.11
N GLY A 87 -43.73 46.22 -47.92
CA GLY A 87 -44.42 45.33 -46.98
C GLY A 87 -44.54 43.87 -47.42
N ARG A 88 -44.37 43.57 -48.72
CA ARG A 88 -44.49 42.20 -49.26
C ARG A 88 -43.44 41.25 -48.70
N ALA A 89 -42.19 41.72 -48.56
CA ALA A 89 -41.11 40.92 -48.00
C ALA A 89 -41.28 40.64 -46.49
N ALA A 90 -41.91 41.56 -45.74
CA ALA A 90 -42.26 41.31 -44.34
C ALA A 90 -43.42 40.31 -44.22
N HIS A 91 -44.43 40.47 -45.07
CA HIS A 91 -45.58 39.56 -45.16
C HIS A 91 -45.15 38.12 -45.48
N GLU A 92 -44.31 37.94 -46.50
CA GLU A 92 -43.79 36.62 -46.89
C GLU A 92 -42.90 35.99 -45.81
N ARG A 93 -42.07 36.78 -45.12
CA ARG A 93 -41.28 36.29 -43.98
C ARG A 93 -42.15 35.76 -42.84
N ILE A 94 -43.22 36.49 -42.49
CA ILE A 94 -44.18 36.07 -41.46
C ILE A 94 -44.87 34.77 -41.88
N LEU A 95 -45.36 34.68 -43.13
CA LEU A 95 -45.98 33.47 -43.65
C LEU A 95 -45.02 32.29 -43.64
N ARG A 96 -43.81 32.46 -44.20
CA ARG A 96 -42.77 31.44 -44.19
C ARG A 96 -42.52 30.90 -42.79
N ARG A 97 -42.33 31.78 -41.82
CA ARG A 97 -42.06 31.39 -40.43
C ARG A 97 -43.26 30.69 -39.78
N ALA A 98 -44.48 31.20 -39.99
CA ALA A 98 -45.71 30.61 -39.47
C ALA A 98 -45.94 29.19 -40.03
N PHE A 99 -45.84 29.03 -41.35
CA PHE A 99 -46.04 27.75 -42.01
C PHE A 99 -44.97 26.72 -41.63
N ILE A 100 -43.70 27.11 -41.52
CA ILE A 100 -42.64 26.23 -41.00
C ILE A 100 -42.91 25.82 -39.54
N ALA A 101 -43.40 26.74 -38.70
CA ALA A 101 -43.70 26.46 -37.29
C ALA A 101 -44.81 25.41 -37.14
N MET A 102 -45.76 25.35 -38.08
CA MET A 102 -46.87 24.39 -38.11
C MET A 102 -46.49 23.02 -38.68
N VAL A 103 -45.20 22.79 -39.01
CA VAL A 103 -44.71 21.51 -39.56
C VAL A 103 -43.71 20.85 -38.61
N GLN A 104 -43.93 19.58 -38.31
CA GLN A 104 -42.97 18.69 -37.66
C GLN A 104 -42.11 18.00 -38.73
N LEU A 105 -40.80 18.29 -38.72
CA LEU A 105 -39.85 17.67 -39.63
C LEU A 105 -39.70 16.17 -39.30
N GLY A 106 -39.97 15.30 -40.27
CA GLY A 106 -39.75 13.87 -40.19
C GLY A 106 -38.29 13.54 -40.52
N GLU A 107 -37.55 12.94 -39.58
CA GLU A 107 -36.18 12.50 -39.81
C GLU A 107 -36.18 11.16 -40.56
N GLY A 108 -36.21 11.21 -41.90
CA GLY A 108 -36.32 10.01 -42.74
C GLY A 108 -37.73 9.43 -42.84
N THR A 109 -38.71 10.13 -42.27
CA THR A 109 -40.16 9.88 -42.38
C THR A 109 -40.85 11.09 -43.01
N ALA A 110 -42.13 10.97 -43.39
CA ALA A 110 -42.88 12.09 -43.94
C ALA A 110 -42.99 13.23 -42.92
N ASP A 111 -42.86 14.48 -43.39
CA ASP A 111 -43.10 15.66 -42.56
C ASP A 111 -44.59 15.73 -42.21
N THR A 112 -44.91 15.95 -40.93
CA THR A 112 -46.29 15.94 -40.43
C THR A 112 -46.69 17.30 -39.91
N ARG A 113 -47.99 17.59 -39.79
CA ARG A 113 -48.45 18.85 -39.21
C ARG A 113 -48.30 18.85 -37.68
N ARG A 114 -48.08 20.03 -37.10
CA ARG A 114 -48.10 20.26 -35.65
C ARG A 114 -48.82 21.55 -35.30
N VAL A 115 -49.25 21.63 -34.05
CA VAL A 115 -49.77 22.86 -33.45
C VAL A 115 -48.62 23.82 -33.17
N ALA A 116 -48.67 25.02 -33.73
CA ALA A 116 -47.72 26.10 -33.50
C ALA A 116 -48.33 27.18 -32.60
N ARG A 117 -47.59 27.60 -31.58
CA ARG A 117 -48.05 28.67 -30.67
C ARG A 117 -47.73 30.04 -31.27
N LEU A 118 -48.56 31.05 -31.01
CA LEU A 118 -48.32 32.41 -31.52
C LEU A 118 -46.94 32.95 -31.07
N SER A 119 -46.50 32.66 -29.85
CA SER A 119 -45.19 33.07 -29.33
C SER A 119 -43.99 32.42 -30.04
N GLU A 120 -44.19 31.26 -30.70
CA GLU A 120 -43.17 30.62 -31.54
C GLU A 120 -43.05 31.31 -32.91
N ILE A 121 -44.13 31.96 -33.37
CA ILE A 121 -44.22 32.59 -34.69
C ILE A 121 -43.84 34.08 -34.61
N VAL A 122 -44.05 34.74 -33.47
CA VAL A 122 -43.73 36.17 -33.30
C VAL A 122 -42.22 36.37 -33.20
N ALA A 123 -41.64 37.10 -34.16
CA ALA A 123 -40.24 37.51 -34.08
C ALA A 123 -40.07 38.89 -33.42
N ARG A 124 -38.83 39.29 -33.17
CA ARG A 124 -38.52 40.56 -32.50
C ARG A 124 -38.96 41.75 -33.36
N GLY A 125 -39.71 42.67 -32.76
CA GLY A 125 -40.22 43.87 -33.45
C GLY A 125 -41.58 43.69 -34.13
N GLU A 126 -42.12 42.47 -34.12
CA GLU A 126 -43.46 42.17 -34.62
C GLU A 126 -44.45 42.02 -33.44
N THR A 127 -45.73 42.30 -33.68
CA THR A 127 -46.79 42.12 -32.69
C THR A 127 -47.63 40.88 -33.02
N GLY A 128 -48.21 40.24 -32.00
CA GLY A 128 -49.13 39.12 -32.20
C GLY A 128 -50.34 39.48 -33.07
N GLU A 129 -50.75 40.76 -33.08
CA GLU A 129 -51.81 41.28 -33.94
C GLU A 129 -51.40 41.31 -35.42
N GLN A 130 -50.15 41.68 -35.73
CA GLN A 130 -49.62 41.62 -37.10
C GLN A 130 -49.62 40.19 -37.64
N ILE A 131 -49.20 39.21 -36.83
CA ILE A 131 -49.22 37.80 -37.23
C ILE A 131 -50.65 37.31 -37.47
N ARG A 132 -51.59 37.67 -36.59
CA ARG A 132 -53.03 37.36 -36.77
C ARG A 132 -53.58 37.96 -38.05
N ALA A 133 -53.25 39.21 -38.36
CA ALA A 133 -53.70 39.88 -39.58
C ALA A 133 -53.17 39.21 -40.85
N VAL A 134 -51.91 38.74 -40.82
CA VAL A 134 -51.30 38.01 -41.95
C VAL A 134 -51.90 36.61 -42.12
N LEU A 135 -52.25 35.92 -41.03
CA LEU A 135 -52.83 34.57 -41.07
C LEU A 135 -54.35 34.57 -41.26
N ALA A 136 -55.05 35.67 -40.99
CA ALA A 136 -56.50 35.76 -41.08
C ALA A 136 -57.07 35.30 -42.45
N PRO A 137 -56.49 35.68 -43.61
CA PRO A 137 -56.96 35.19 -44.91
C PRO A 137 -56.84 33.68 -45.09
N PHE A 138 -55.89 33.03 -44.42
CA PHE A 138 -55.68 31.57 -44.48
C PHE A 138 -56.62 30.81 -43.55
N VAL A 139 -57.07 31.45 -42.47
CA VAL A 139 -58.06 30.93 -41.51
C VAL A 139 -59.49 31.15 -41.97
N ALA A 140 -59.70 32.19 -42.79
CA ALA A 140 -61.02 32.60 -43.25
C ALA A 140 -61.82 31.42 -43.86
N PRO A 141 -63.16 31.37 -43.65
CA PRO A 141 -64.00 30.29 -44.16
C PRO A 141 -63.85 30.02 -45.67
N GLU A 142 -63.42 31.02 -46.43
CA GLU A 142 -63.21 31.01 -47.88
C GLU A 142 -61.92 30.30 -48.32
N ALA A 143 -60.95 30.11 -47.41
CA ALA A 143 -59.66 29.49 -47.71
C ALA A 143 -59.41 28.20 -46.89
N ARG A 144 -59.70 28.22 -45.59
CA ARG A 144 -59.55 27.09 -44.64
C ARG A 144 -58.24 26.31 -44.78
N LEU A 145 -57.13 27.02 -44.99
CA LEU A 145 -55.80 26.40 -45.11
C LEU A 145 -55.13 26.23 -43.74
N VAL A 146 -55.49 27.09 -42.78
CA VAL A 146 -54.99 27.08 -41.41
C VAL A 146 -56.17 27.05 -40.44
N THR A 147 -56.08 26.23 -39.41
CA THR A 147 -57.01 26.21 -38.29
C THR A 147 -56.42 27.02 -37.15
N ALA A 148 -57.23 27.93 -36.59
CA ALA A 148 -56.87 28.69 -35.40
C ALA A 148 -57.64 28.13 -34.19
N SER A 149 -56.96 27.95 -33.07
CA SER A 149 -57.52 27.51 -31.79
C SER A 149 -56.84 28.26 -30.64
N ASP A 150 -57.27 28.02 -29.41
CA ASP A 150 -56.66 28.58 -28.21
C ASP A 150 -56.23 27.43 -27.29
N LEU A 151 -54.96 27.44 -26.87
CA LEU A 151 -54.39 26.46 -25.95
C LEU A 151 -53.75 27.22 -24.79
N ASP A 152 -54.23 26.99 -23.57
CA ASP A 152 -53.73 27.62 -22.34
C ASP A 152 -53.75 29.16 -22.36
N GLY A 153 -54.71 29.79 -23.05
CA GLY A 153 -54.82 31.25 -23.16
C GLY A 153 -53.89 31.86 -24.21
N GLU A 154 -53.26 31.02 -25.05
CA GLU A 154 -52.42 31.43 -26.16
C GLU A 154 -53.02 30.96 -27.50
N PRO A 155 -53.14 31.84 -28.51
CA PRO A 155 -53.59 31.43 -29.84
C PRO A 155 -52.62 30.44 -30.47
N THR A 156 -53.17 29.37 -31.02
CA THR A 156 -52.43 28.33 -31.73
C THR A 156 -52.92 28.16 -33.16
N TYR A 157 -52.00 27.83 -34.06
CA TYR A 157 -52.28 27.61 -35.48
C TYR A 157 -51.82 26.21 -35.90
N GLU A 158 -52.62 25.53 -36.71
CA GLU A 158 -52.27 24.23 -37.29
C GLU A 158 -52.73 24.18 -38.75
N LEU A 159 -51.95 23.51 -39.61
CA LEU A 159 -52.35 23.28 -41.01
C LEU A 159 -53.63 22.46 -41.06
N ALA A 160 -54.64 22.98 -41.76
CA ALA A 160 -55.93 22.30 -41.88
C ALA A 160 -55.79 20.90 -42.51
N HIS A 161 -54.81 20.74 -43.43
CA HIS A 161 -54.55 19.50 -44.14
C HIS A 161 -53.05 19.23 -44.32
N GLU A 162 -52.65 17.98 -44.09
CA GLU A 162 -51.27 17.50 -44.24
C GLU A 162 -50.83 17.46 -45.71
N ALA A 163 -51.78 17.35 -46.64
CA ALA A 163 -51.53 17.41 -48.09
C ALA A 163 -50.76 18.68 -48.51
N LEU A 164 -51.00 19.81 -47.83
CA LEU A 164 -50.29 21.07 -48.07
C LEU A 164 -48.77 20.93 -47.91
N ILE A 165 -48.31 20.07 -47.01
CA ILE A 165 -46.88 19.85 -46.76
C ILE A 165 -46.22 19.13 -47.93
N GLY A 166 -46.96 18.23 -48.60
CA GLY A 166 -46.45 17.39 -49.69
C GLY A 166 -46.72 17.92 -51.10
N SER A 167 -47.74 18.77 -51.29
CA SER A 167 -48.16 19.25 -52.61
C SER A 167 -47.86 20.73 -52.89
N TRP A 168 -47.58 21.55 -51.87
CA TRP A 168 -47.33 22.98 -52.05
C TRP A 168 -45.83 23.28 -52.23
N ASP A 169 -45.41 23.50 -53.47
CA ASP A 169 -44.00 23.68 -53.82
C ASP A 169 -43.30 24.80 -53.01
N ARG A 170 -43.99 25.91 -52.72
CA ARG A 170 -43.42 27.01 -51.92
C ARG A 170 -43.10 26.59 -50.48
N LEU A 171 -44.00 25.82 -49.84
CA LEU A 171 -43.76 25.27 -48.50
C LEU A 171 -42.69 24.18 -48.51
N ARG A 172 -42.67 23.34 -49.55
CA ARG A 172 -41.62 22.34 -49.75
C ARG A 172 -40.24 22.98 -49.89
N ASP A 173 -40.15 24.09 -50.62
CA ASP A 173 -38.94 24.89 -50.75
C ASP A 173 -38.49 25.45 -49.40
N TRP A 174 -39.43 26.00 -48.63
CA TRP A 174 -39.17 26.50 -47.29
C TRP A 174 -38.69 25.42 -46.31
N LEU A 175 -39.18 24.19 -46.47
CA LEU A 175 -38.78 23.01 -45.69
C LEU A 175 -37.51 22.31 -46.23
N GLY A 176 -36.95 22.80 -47.34
CA GLY A 176 -35.75 22.26 -47.96
C GLY A 176 -35.96 20.90 -48.64
N GLN A 177 -37.12 20.65 -49.25
CA GLN A 177 -37.43 19.39 -49.95
C GLN A 177 -37.04 19.39 -51.45
N ARG A 178 -36.21 20.34 -51.90
CA ARG A 178 -35.66 20.42 -53.27
C ARG A 178 -34.61 19.32 -53.55
N PRO A 179 -34.28 19.01 -54.82
CA PRO A 179 -33.46 17.84 -55.15
C PRO A 179 -31.98 17.89 -54.70
N ASN A 180 -31.42 19.04 -54.29
CA ASN A 180 -30.04 19.11 -53.80
C ASN A 180 -29.92 18.71 -52.32
N LYS A 181 -29.33 17.54 -52.06
CA LYS A 181 -29.21 16.93 -50.72
C LYS A 181 -28.44 17.80 -49.71
N ALA A 182 -27.39 18.50 -50.13
CA ALA A 182 -26.55 19.29 -49.22
C ALA A 182 -27.24 20.57 -48.75
N GLU A 183 -27.93 21.27 -49.65
CA GLU A 183 -28.73 22.46 -49.32
C GLU A 183 -29.94 22.08 -48.46
N ALA A 184 -30.61 20.97 -48.79
CA ALA A 184 -31.71 20.43 -48.00
C ALA A 184 -31.29 20.12 -46.55
N GLU A 185 -30.12 19.50 -46.36
CA GLU A 185 -29.60 19.16 -45.04
C GLU A 185 -29.20 20.41 -44.25
N ALA A 186 -28.65 21.43 -44.90
CA ALA A 186 -28.35 22.72 -44.27
C ALA A 186 -29.62 23.44 -43.80
N ILE A 187 -30.65 23.53 -44.65
CA ILE A 187 -31.95 24.14 -44.30
C ILE A 187 -32.59 23.37 -43.14
N ARG A 188 -32.69 22.04 -43.24
CA ARG A 188 -33.27 21.22 -42.16
C ARG A 188 -32.45 21.28 -40.87
N GLY A 189 -31.13 21.38 -40.97
CA GLY A 189 -30.24 21.55 -39.83
C GLY A 189 -30.47 22.87 -39.10
N GLU A 190 -30.60 23.98 -39.84
CA GLU A 190 -30.93 25.29 -39.28
C GLU A 190 -32.32 25.30 -38.62
N LEU A 191 -33.33 24.68 -39.24
CA LEU A 191 -34.67 24.55 -38.66
C LEU A 191 -34.66 23.75 -37.34
N ARG A 192 -33.87 22.68 -37.27
CA ARG A 192 -33.66 21.91 -36.04
C ARG A 192 -32.98 22.75 -34.96
N LEU A 193 -31.94 23.50 -35.34
CA LEU A 193 -31.23 24.39 -34.42
C LEU A 193 -32.16 25.46 -33.84
N ARG A 194 -32.97 26.10 -34.69
CA ARG A 194 -33.98 27.10 -34.28
C ARG A 194 -35.01 26.53 -33.32
N ARG A 195 -35.48 25.31 -33.59
CA ARG A 195 -36.45 24.62 -32.71
C ARG A 195 -35.85 24.32 -31.35
N ARG A 196 -34.63 23.76 -31.30
CA ARG A 196 -33.92 23.50 -30.04
C ARG A 196 -33.63 24.79 -29.29
N LEU A 197 -33.25 25.86 -30.01
CA LEU A 197 -33.08 27.19 -29.44
C LEU A 197 -34.36 27.69 -28.77
N GLN A 198 -35.51 27.58 -29.44
CA GLN A 198 -36.79 28.00 -28.89
C GLN A 198 -37.13 27.23 -27.60
N TYR A 199 -37.04 25.90 -27.63
CA TYR A 199 -37.30 25.08 -26.43
C TYR A 199 -36.35 25.42 -25.28
N ALA A 200 -35.05 25.60 -25.57
CA ALA A 200 -34.07 25.97 -24.55
C ALA A 200 -34.32 27.39 -24.00
N ALA A 201 -34.71 28.33 -24.86
CA ALA A 201 -35.04 29.72 -24.49
C ALA A 201 -36.33 29.82 -23.64
N GLU A 202 -37.22 28.84 -23.70
CA GLU A 202 -38.36 28.74 -22.80
C GLU A 202 -37.98 28.11 -21.46
N ALA A 203 -37.15 27.07 -21.47
CA ALA A 203 -36.85 26.28 -20.28
C ALA A 203 -35.77 26.89 -19.36
N TRP A 204 -34.83 27.69 -19.89
CA TRP A 204 -33.58 28.02 -19.18
C TRP A 204 -33.74 28.82 -17.88
N ARG A 205 -34.86 29.54 -17.73
CA ARG A 205 -35.16 30.28 -16.49
C ARG A 205 -35.54 29.34 -15.35
N VAL A 206 -36.05 28.15 -15.66
CA VAL A 206 -36.39 27.10 -14.68
C VAL A 206 -35.24 26.10 -14.55
N ASP A 207 -34.63 25.69 -15.66
CA ASP A 207 -33.48 24.79 -15.68
C ASP A 207 -32.26 25.47 -16.31
N ARG A 208 -31.31 25.92 -15.48
CA ARG A 208 -30.04 26.48 -15.97
C ARG A 208 -29.17 25.46 -16.73
N GLY A 209 -29.48 24.16 -16.65
CA GLY A 209 -28.89 23.11 -17.46
C GLY A 209 -29.23 23.23 -18.95
N ALA A 210 -30.29 23.95 -19.31
CA ALA A 210 -30.67 24.20 -20.69
C ALA A 210 -29.78 25.23 -21.42
N LEU A 211 -28.89 25.94 -20.71
CA LEU A 211 -27.94 26.88 -21.32
C LEU A 211 -27.00 26.16 -22.28
N MET A 212 -26.89 26.69 -23.51
CA MET A 212 -26.10 26.04 -24.55
C MET A 212 -24.60 26.15 -24.28
N ARG A 213 -23.89 25.06 -24.58
CA ARG A 213 -22.42 24.96 -24.48
C ARG A 213 -21.81 24.98 -25.88
N PRO A 214 -20.51 25.27 -26.04
CA PRO A 214 -19.82 25.02 -27.30
C PRO A 214 -19.90 23.52 -27.65
N PRO A 215 -20.16 23.12 -28.91
CA PRO A 215 -20.14 23.92 -30.15
C PRO A 215 -21.48 24.57 -30.53
N GLU A 216 -22.60 24.17 -29.92
CA GLU A 216 -23.95 24.62 -30.30
C GLU A 216 -24.14 26.13 -30.08
N LEU A 217 -23.54 26.68 -29.02
CA LEU A 217 -23.56 28.12 -28.76
C LEU A 217 -22.96 28.93 -29.92
N ALA A 218 -21.93 28.43 -30.59
CA ALA A 218 -21.31 29.12 -31.73
C ALA A 218 -22.24 29.17 -32.94
N LEU A 219 -22.94 28.05 -33.23
CA LEU A 219 -23.90 27.96 -34.33
C LEU A 219 -25.09 28.91 -34.11
N VAL A 220 -25.58 29.02 -32.88
CA VAL A 220 -26.69 29.93 -32.56
C VAL A 220 -26.25 31.40 -32.57
N GLN A 221 -25.01 31.70 -32.16
CA GLN A 221 -24.46 33.06 -32.30
C GLN A 221 -24.33 33.46 -33.77
N GLU A 222 -23.88 32.54 -34.63
CA GLU A 222 -23.81 32.77 -36.08
C GLU A 222 -25.20 32.94 -36.71
N LEU A 223 -26.20 32.19 -36.24
CA LEU A 223 -27.59 32.38 -36.65
C LEU A 223 -28.10 33.78 -36.27
N ARG A 224 -27.80 34.23 -35.05
CA ARG A 224 -28.19 35.57 -34.56
C ARG A 224 -27.55 36.69 -35.36
N THR A 225 -26.31 36.53 -35.84
CA THR A 225 -25.65 37.56 -36.66
C THR A 225 -26.17 37.58 -38.09
N ARG A 226 -26.45 36.42 -38.68
CA ARG A 226 -26.98 36.34 -40.06
C ARG A 226 -28.43 36.82 -40.17
N GLN A 227 -29.28 36.46 -39.22
CA GLN A 227 -30.74 36.68 -39.31
C GLN A 227 -31.33 37.15 -37.96
N PRO A 228 -30.93 38.34 -37.47
CA PRO A 228 -31.36 38.83 -36.15
C PRO A 228 -32.87 39.06 -36.05
N GLU A 229 -33.48 39.49 -37.16
CA GLU A 229 -34.91 39.82 -37.28
C GLU A 229 -35.83 38.59 -37.13
N GLU A 230 -35.31 37.37 -37.32
CA GLU A 230 -36.11 36.14 -37.27
C GLU A 230 -36.16 35.50 -35.88
N LEU A 231 -35.35 35.98 -34.94
CA LEU A 231 -35.28 35.45 -33.58
C LEU A 231 -36.15 36.29 -32.63
N SER A 232 -36.86 35.62 -31.72
CA SER A 232 -37.64 36.28 -30.68
C SER A 232 -36.74 37.02 -29.68
N ALA A 233 -37.31 37.96 -28.91
CA ALA A 233 -36.58 38.63 -27.83
C ALA A 233 -36.07 37.64 -26.75
N ARG A 234 -36.83 36.58 -26.48
CA ARG A 234 -36.44 35.50 -25.56
C ARG A 234 -35.22 34.73 -26.05
N ASN A 235 -35.15 34.45 -27.36
CA ASN A 235 -33.99 33.78 -27.96
C ASN A 235 -32.72 34.61 -27.80
N HIS A 236 -32.80 35.94 -27.95
CA HIS A 236 -31.66 36.82 -27.74
C HIS A 236 -31.15 36.78 -26.29
N GLU A 237 -32.06 36.90 -25.32
CA GLU A 237 -31.73 36.86 -23.89
C GLU A 237 -31.10 35.52 -23.48
N PHE A 238 -31.64 34.42 -23.99
CA PHE A 238 -31.10 33.08 -23.75
C PHE A 238 -29.66 32.92 -24.28
N ILE A 239 -29.39 33.44 -25.49
CA ILE A 239 -28.05 33.38 -26.07
C ILE A 239 -27.07 34.19 -25.21
N ASP A 240 -27.44 35.40 -24.78
CA ASP A 240 -26.58 36.23 -23.92
C ASP A 240 -26.32 35.56 -22.57
N ALA A 241 -27.36 34.97 -21.96
CA ALA A 241 -27.21 34.19 -20.72
C ALA A 241 -26.27 32.99 -20.91
N SER A 242 -26.38 32.27 -22.03
CA SER A 242 -25.53 31.12 -22.36
C SER A 242 -24.06 31.54 -22.57
N VAL A 243 -23.82 32.67 -23.25
CA VAL A 243 -22.48 33.24 -23.44
C VAL A 243 -21.85 33.63 -22.10
N HIS A 244 -22.56 34.41 -21.28
CA HIS A 244 -22.03 34.86 -20.00
C HIS A 244 -21.74 33.70 -19.05
N ALA A 245 -22.61 32.69 -19.00
CA ALA A 245 -22.39 31.50 -18.19
C ALA A 245 -21.15 30.72 -18.63
N TRP A 246 -20.95 30.57 -19.95
CA TRP A 246 -19.77 29.91 -20.49
C TRP A 246 -18.47 30.67 -20.20
N GLU A 247 -18.45 31.98 -20.41
CA GLU A 247 -17.26 32.79 -20.15
C GLU A 247 -16.84 32.76 -18.66
N ALA A 248 -17.82 32.78 -17.75
CA ALA A 248 -17.57 32.66 -16.32
C ALA A 248 -16.96 31.29 -15.98
N HIS A 249 -17.52 30.21 -16.53
CA HIS A 249 -17.02 28.85 -16.34
C HIS A 249 -15.60 28.67 -16.92
N ASP A 250 -15.30 29.26 -18.07
CA ASP A 250 -14.00 29.17 -18.71
C ASP A 250 -12.90 29.95 -17.95
N ARG A 251 -13.21 31.16 -17.47
CA ARG A 251 -12.30 31.93 -16.60
C ARG A 251 -11.97 31.17 -15.33
N TRP A 252 -12.96 30.52 -14.71
CA TRP A 252 -12.75 29.69 -13.53
C TRP A 252 -11.81 28.51 -13.81
N ARG A 253 -12.03 27.75 -14.89
CA ARG A 253 -11.14 26.64 -15.27
C ARG A 253 -9.70 27.08 -15.54
N ARG A 254 -9.48 28.23 -16.19
CA ARG A 254 -8.13 28.76 -16.44
C ARG A 254 -7.40 29.10 -15.15
N ARG A 255 -8.09 29.69 -14.16
CA ARG A 255 -7.50 30.00 -12.84
C ARG A 255 -7.12 28.74 -12.07
N VAL A 256 -7.99 27.73 -12.05
CA VAL A 256 -7.73 26.45 -11.36
C VAL A 256 -6.53 25.73 -11.98
N ARG A 257 -6.43 25.70 -13.32
CA ARG A 257 -5.27 25.10 -14.01
C ARG A 257 -3.97 25.84 -13.73
N ALA A 258 -3.98 27.18 -13.74
CA ALA A 258 -2.80 27.99 -13.46
C ALA A 258 -2.29 27.77 -12.02
N LEU A 259 -3.18 27.71 -11.03
CA LEU A 259 -2.82 27.41 -9.65
C LEU A 259 -2.25 25.98 -9.49
N GLY A 260 -2.84 24.99 -10.16
CA GLY A 260 -2.34 23.61 -10.13
C GLY A 260 -0.92 23.44 -10.71
N ILE A 261 -0.60 24.14 -11.81
CA ILE A 261 0.74 24.10 -12.41
C ILE A 261 1.77 24.78 -11.49
N GLY A 262 1.44 25.94 -10.91
CA GLY A 262 2.31 26.64 -9.97
C GLY A 262 2.64 25.82 -8.72
N ALA A 263 1.63 25.15 -8.14
CA ALA A 263 1.83 24.25 -7.01
C ALA A 263 2.72 23.04 -7.35
N SER A 264 2.58 22.51 -8.57
CA SER A 264 3.39 21.37 -9.03
C SER A 264 4.88 21.74 -9.19
N ILE A 265 5.18 22.91 -9.74
CA ILE A 265 6.56 23.39 -9.89
C ILE A 265 7.20 23.65 -8.52
N ALA A 266 6.47 24.29 -7.60
CA ALA A 266 6.95 24.54 -6.25
C ALA A 266 7.23 23.23 -5.49
N PHE A 267 6.38 22.22 -5.67
CA PHE A 267 6.58 20.89 -5.07
C PHE A 267 7.84 20.19 -5.60
N VAL A 268 8.09 20.20 -6.91
CA VAL A 268 9.31 19.63 -7.50
C VAL A 268 10.57 20.35 -7.00
N GLY A 269 10.53 21.68 -6.89
CA GLY A 269 11.62 22.48 -6.33
C GLY A 269 11.91 22.13 -4.87
N MET A 270 10.88 22.02 -4.04
CA MET A 270 11.01 21.65 -2.63
C MET A 270 11.57 20.22 -2.47
N VAL A 271 11.08 19.25 -3.24
CA VAL A 271 11.59 17.86 -3.21
C VAL A 271 13.06 17.81 -3.64
N SER A 272 13.46 18.61 -4.64
CA SER A 272 14.85 18.67 -5.10
C SER A 272 15.78 19.26 -4.04
N ILE A 273 15.37 20.33 -3.35
CA ILE A 273 16.16 20.94 -2.26
C ILE A 273 16.29 19.98 -1.08
N LEU A 274 15.20 19.33 -0.67
CA LEU A 274 15.23 18.32 0.38
C LEU A 274 16.12 17.13 0.00
N GLY A 275 16.07 16.70 -1.26
CA GLY A 275 16.96 15.68 -1.81
C GLY A 275 18.42 16.08 -1.76
N LEU A 276 18.75 17.34 -2.06
CA LEU A 276 20.12 17.85 -2.02
C LEU A 276 20.67 17.92 -0.58
N LEU A 277 19.86 18.37 0.38
CA LEU A 277 20.22 18.40 1.80
C LEU A 277 20.40 16.98 2.36
N ALA A 278 19.50 16.05 2.01
CA ALA A 278 19.64 14.65 2.40
C ALA A 278 20.88 14.00 1.77
N TRP A 279 21.18 14.33 0.51
CA TRP A 279 22.40 13.86 -0.15
C TRP A 279 23.65 14.40 0.54
N GLN A 280 23.69 15.69 0.88
CA GLN A 280 24.81 16.31 1.60
C GLN A 280 25.06 15.63 2.96
N GLN A 281 24.02 15.45 3.77
CA GLN A 281 24.12 14.73 5.05
C GLN A 281 24.60 13.29 4.86
N SER A 282 24.15 12.61 3.79
CA SER A 282 24.59 11.25 3.50
C SER A 282 26.07 11.16 3.13
N VAL A 283 26.61 12.19 2.46
CA VAL A 283 28.03 12.27 2.09
C VAL A 283 28.89 12.49 3.32
N GLU A 284 28.49 13.39 4.22
CA GLU A 284 29.19 13.64 5.49
C GLU A 284 29.22 12.38 6.36
N ALA A 285 28.08 11.72 6.56
CA ALA A 285 28.01 10.47 7.31
C ALA A 285 28.83 9.32 6.68
N ARG A 286 28.94 9.27 5.34
CA ARG A 286 29.81 8.31 4.64
C ARG A 286 31.29 8.61 4.87
N ARG A 287 31.68 9.88 4.94
CA ARG A 287 33.06 10.31 5.21
C ARG A 287 33.47 9.95 6.63
N GLU A 288 32.64 10.29 7.63
CA GLU A 288 32.91 9.94 9.03
C GLU A 288 33.05 8.42 9.22
N LYS A 289 32.18 7.63 8.59
CA LYS A 289 32.30 6.16 8.62
C LYS A 289 33.56 5.66 7.93
N ALA A 290 33.96 6.27 6.81
CA ALA A 290 35.17 5.90 6.11
C ALA A 290 36.43 6.25 6.91
N GLU A 291 36.46 7.40 7.59
CA GLU A 291 37.54 7.83 8.47
C GLU A 291 37.63 6.95 9.72
N ALA A 292 36.50 6.69 10.38
CA ALA A 292 36.46 5.78 11.53
C ALA A 292 36.93 4.37 11.14
N GLN A 293 36.55 3.88 9.96
CA GLN A 293 37.01 2.59 9.46
C GLN A 293 38.51 2.60 9.16
N ARG A 294 39.05 3.67 8.56
CA ARG A 294 40.48 3.83 8.32
C ARG A 294 41.27 3.85 9.62
N GLN A 295 40.87 4.68 10.58
CA GLN A 295 41.48 4.74 11.90
C GLN A 295 41.44 3.38 12.60
N LYS A 296 40.34 2.64 12.49
CA LYS A 296 40.25 1.28 13.05
C LYS A 296 41.22 0.31 12.36
N THR A 297 41.32 0.34 11.03
CA THR A 297 42.26 -0.52 10.31
C THR A 297 43.72 -0.18 10.60
N GLU A 298 44.04 1.11 10.71
CA GLU A 298 45.38 1.59 11.09
C GLU A 298 45.71 1.21 12.53
N ALA A 299 44.78 1.39 13.47
CA ALA A 299 44.95 0.98 14.86
C ALA A 299 45.16 -0.54 14.98
N GLN A 300 44.41 -1.34 14.22
CA GLN A 300 44.58 -2.79 14.18
C GLN A 300 45.94 -3.19 13.59
N HIS A 301 46.37 -2.53 12.51
CA HIS A 301 47.68 -2.77 11.91
C HIS A 301 48.83 -2.37 12.85
N ASN A 302 48.71 -1.22 13.51
CA ASN A 302 49.67 -0.73 14.48
C ASN A 302 49.74 -1.62 15.73
N ALA A 303 48.59 -2.10 16.23
CA ALA A 303 48.55 -3.05 17.34
C ALA A 303 49.23 -4.39 16.97
N LYS A 304 48.94 -4.91 15.76
CA LYS A 304 49.59 -6.13 15.26
C LYS A 304 51.09 -5.98 15.11
N THR A 305 51.55 -4.88 14.51
CA THR A 305 52.99 -4.62 14.35
C THR A 305 53.70 -4.37 15.67
N ALA A 306 53.04 -3.74 16.66
CA ALA A 306 53.57 -3.61 18.01
C ALA A 306 53.71 -4.98 18.70
N GLN A 307 52.70 -5.84 18.56
CA GLN A 307 52.71 -7.21 19.09
C GLN A 307 53.83 -8.06 18.47
N GLU A 308 54.06 -7.97 17.15
CA GLU A 308 55.16 -8.66 16.48
C GLU A 308 56.55 -8.18 16.96
N ARG A 309 56.69 -6.88 17.28
CA ARG A 309 57.94 -6.32 17.81
C ARG A 309 58.22 -6.78 19.24
N LEU A 310 57.20 -6.83 20.10
CA LEU A 310 57.32 -7.36 21.45
C LEU A 310 57.75 -8.84 21.41
N ALA A 311 57.10 -9.64 20.57
CA ALA A 311 57.39 -11.07 20.50
C ALA A 311 58.81 -11.35 19.95
N ALA A 312 59.27 -10.52 19.02
CA ALA A 312 60.65 -10.58 18.53
C ALA A 312 61.66 -10.20 19.62
N SER A 313 61.36 -9.18 20.43
CA SER A 313 62.18 -8.77 21.57
C SER A 313 62.28 -9.89 22.61
N ASP A 314 61.15 -10.48 23.00
CA ASP A 314 61.11 -11.59 23.96
C ASP A 314 61.84 -12.82 23.43
N LEU A 315 61.64 -13.16 22.15
CA LEU A 315 62.38 -14.25 21.53
C LEU A 315 63.90 -14.01 21.60
N GLU A 316 64.37 -12.79 21.31
CA GLU A 316 65.78 -12.45 21.35
C GLU A 316 66.34 -12.51 22.77
N GLN A 317 65.61 -11.99 23.75
CA GLN A 317 66.01 -12.03 25.16
C GLN A 317 66.04 -13.46 25.71
N GLY A 318 65.01 -14.26 25.42
CA GLY A 318 64.99 -15.69 25.75
C GLY A 318 66.12 -16.45 25.07
N ARG A 319 66.39 -16.15 23.80
CA ARG A 319 67.51 -16.74 23.05
C ARG A 319 68.86 -16.43 23.70
N SER A 320 69.12 -15.18 24.07
CA SER A 320 70.35 -14.79 24.77
C SER A 320 70.51 -15.60 26.06
N LEU A 321 69.49 -15.58 26.92
CA LEU A 321 69.51 -16.29 28.20
C LEU A 321 69.73 -17.80 28.04
N LEU A 322 69.17 -18.41 26.99
CA LEU A 322 69.36 -19.82 26.72
C LEU A 322 70.83 -20.12 26.36
N PHE A 323 71.45 -19.30 25.51
CA PHE A 323 72.85 -19.46 25.11
C PHE A 323 73.84 -19.07 26.21
N ASP A 324 73.45 -18.17 27.12
CA ASP A 324 74.23 -17.79 28.31
C ASP A 324 74.16 -18.86 29.43
N GLY A 325 73.50 -20.00 29.19
CA GLY A 325 73.41 -21.11 30.15
C GLY A 325 72.33 -20.92 31.22
N HIS A 326 71.33 -20.08 30.96
CA HIS A 326 70.20 -19.84 31.85
C HIS A 326 68.86 -20.29 31.23
N PRO A 327 68.70 -21.58 30.88
CA PRO A 327 67.52 -22.09 30.18
C PRO A 327 66.21 -21.84 30.94
N MET A 328 66.24 -21.93 32.28
CA MET A 328 65.06 -21.68 33.11
C MET A 328 64.65 -20.19 33.14
N ARG A 329 65.60 -19.26 32.95
CA ARG A 329 65.28 -17.83 32.80
C ARG A 329 64.81 -17.48 31.40
N ALA A 330 65.16 -18.29 30.39
CA ALA A 330 64.74 -18.12 29.01
C ALA A 330 63.28 -18.55 28.76
N LEU A 331 62.80 -19.60 29.44
CA LEU A 331 61.46 -20.16 29.23
C LEU A 331 60.31 -19.15 29.32
N PRO A 332 60.25 -18.23 30.31
CA PRO A 332 59.20 -17.22 30.38
C PRO A 332 59.12 -16.33 29.14
N TYR A 333 60.26 -15.95 28.57
CA TYR A 333 60.30 -15.13 27.35
C TYR A 333 59.81 -15.90 26.12
N PHE A 334 60.16 -17.19 26.00
CA PHE A 334 59.63 -18.03 24.93
C PHE A 334 58.11 -18.25 25.05
N LEU A 335 57.60 -18.34 26.27
CA LEU A 335 56.16 -18.41 26.54
C LEU A 335 55.47 -17.08 26.21
N ALA A 336 56.06 -15.95 26.60
CA ALA A 336 55.53 -14.62 26.31
C ALA A 336 55.46 -14.37 24.79
N ALA A 337 56.55 -14.62 24.05
CA ALA A 337 56.55 -14.55 22.59
C ALA A 337 55.44 -15.41 21.95
N ARG A 338 55.20 -16.62 22.49
CA ARG A 338 54.12 -17.50 22.02
C ARG A 338 52.73 -16.94 22.32
N GLN A 339 52.51 -16.40 23.51
CA GLN A 339 51.23 -15.79 23.92
C GLN A 339 50.91 -14.54 23.09
N GLU A 340 51.95 -13.83 22.66
CA GLU A 340 51.85 -12.72 21.71
C GLU A 340 51.61 -13.19 20.27
N GLY A 341 51.31 -14.48 20.04
CA GLY A 341 50.91 -15.02 18.74
C GLY A 341 52.07 -15.31 17.80
N PHE A 342 53.32 -15.18 18.26
CA PHE A 342 54.48 -15.57 17.48
C PHE A 342 54.70 -17.08 17.62
N GLU A 343 54.26 -17.85 16.63
CA GLU A 343 54.65 -19.25 16.50
C GLU A 343 55.59 -19.45 15.32
N SER A 344 56.81 -19.93 15.60
CA SER A 344 57.78 -20.30 14.57
C SER A 344 58.45 -21.63 14.91
N PRO A 345 58.96 -22.37 13.91
CA PRO A 345 59.78 -23.56 14.15
C PRO A 345 60.99 -23.28 15.05
N VAL A 346 61.57 -22.07 14.95
CA VAL A 346 62.69 -21.62 15.78
C VAL A 346 62.27 -21.49 17.23
N LEU A 347 61.16 -20.80 17.52
CA LEU A 347 60.65 -20.68 18.89
C LEU A 347 60.36 -22.06 19.50
N ARG A 348 59.72 -22.97 18.74
CA ARG A 348 59.44 -24.34 19.21
C ARG A 348 60.72 -25.09 19.56
N MET A 349 61.75 -24.99 18.72
CA MET A 349 63.06 -25.60 18.97
C MET A 349 63.74 -25.02 20.21
N LEU A 350 63.77 -23.69 20.36
CA LEU A 350 64.39 -23.02 21.51
C LEU A 350 63.65 -23.34 22.81
N TYR A 351 62.32 -23.35 22.79
CA TYR A 351 61.49 -23.77 23.91
C TYR A 351 61.75 -25.22 24.30
N ALA A 352 61.79 -26.14 23.33
CA ALA A 352 62.10 -27.55 23.58
C ALA A 352 63.51 -27.72 24.19
N ARG A 353 64.49 -26.98 23.69
CA ARG A 353 65.86 -26.99 24.20
C ARG A 353 65.94 -26.46 25.64
N ALA A 354 65.24 -25.37 25.94
CA ALA A 354 65.22 -24.77 27.26
C ALA A 354 64.47 -25.66 28.28
N SER A 355 63.34 -26.25 27.88
CA SER A 355 62.55 -27.15 28.73
C SER A 355 63.24 -28.47 29.01
N ALA A 356 64.09 -28.97 28.10
CA ALA A 356 64.91 -30.15 28.35
C ALA A 356 65.93 -29.96 29.50
N ALA A 357 66.23 -28.72 29.89
CA ALA A 357 67.08 -28.41 31.04
C ALA A 357 66.29 -28.21 32.34
N ALA A 358 64.96 -28.34 32.32
CA ALA A 358 64.16 -28.28 33.52
C ALA A 358 64.47 -29.48 34.43
N PRO A 359 64.65 -29.27 35.75
CA PRO A 359 64.93 -30.36 36.66
C PRO A 359 63.72 -31.30 36.76
N GLN A 360 63.96 -32.60 36.64
CA GLN A 360 62.96 -33.61 36.96
C GLN A 360 62.91 -33.78 38.49
N LEU A 361 61.90 -33.20 39.12
CA LEU A 361 61.68 -33.33 40.55
C LEU A 361 60.82 -34.56 40.83
N THR A 362 61.28 -35.42 41.74
CA THR A 362 60.52 -36.56 42.24
C THR A 362 60.20 -36.31 43.71
N VAL A 363 58.92 -36.42 44.06
CA VAL A 363 58.44 -36.35 45.45
C VAL A 363 57.89 -37.72 45.85
N GLU A 364 58.14 -38.13 47.08
CA GLU A 364 57.85 -39.49 47.52
C GLU A 364 56.68 -39.55 48.54
N HIS A 365 55.86 -40.58 48.36
CA HIS A 365 54.81 -41.03 49.28
C HIS A 365 54.95 -42.54 49.48
N ARG A 366 54.35 -43.07 50.56
CA ARG A 366 54.44 -44.52 50.90
C ARG A 366 53.41 -45.39 50.17
N GLN A 367 52.45 -44.75 49.52
CA GLN A 367 51.32 -45.35 48.81
C GLN A 367 51.01 -44.49 47.56
N PRO A 368 50.14 -44.96 46.65
CA PRO A 368 49.79 -44.19 45.45
C PRO A 368 49.41 -42.74 45.75
N VAL A 369 49.95 -41.82 44.94
CA VAL A 369 49.57 -40.41 44.91
C VAL A 369 48.38 -40.29 43.95
N ILE A 370 47.24 -39.83 44.45
CA ILE A 370 45.99 -39.79 43.67
C ILE A 370 45.64 -38.41 43.12
N ALA A 371 46.25 -37.36 43.65
CA ALA A 371 46.01 -35.99 43.23
C ALA A 371 47.26 -35.14 43.48
N ALA A 372 47.48 -34.18 42.59
CA ALA A 372 48.48 -33.15 42.73
C ALA A 372 47.96 -31.83 42.15
N ALA A 373 48.28 -30.71 42.79
CA ALA A 373 47.89 -29.39 42.33
C ALA A 373 48.98 -28.36 42.64
N PHE A 374 49.23 -27.43 41.72
CA PHE A 374 50.08 -26.27 41.98
C PHE A 374 49.32 -25.19 42.76
N SER A 375 50.05 -24.40 43.54
CA SER A 375 49.53 -23.13 44.05
C SER A 375 49.32 -22.14 42.89
N PRO A 376 48.45 -21.13 43.04
CA PRO A 376 48.16 -20.15 41.98
C PRO A 376 49.38 -19.39 41.45
N ASP A 377 50.38 -19.16 42.30
CA ASP A 377 51.66 -18.54 41.94
C ASP A 377 52.70 -19.54 41.38
N GLY A 378 52.37 -20.84 41.36
CA GLY A 378 53.23 -21.92 40.89
C GLY A 378 54.45 -22.21 41.78
N THR A 379 54.59 -21.54 42.93
CA THR A 379 55.78 -21.69 43.79
C THR A 379 55.73 -22.93 44.67
N ARG A 380 54.53 -23.48 44.90
CA ARG A 380 54.29 -24.67 45.71
C ARG A 380 53.43 -25.67 44.96
N MET A 381 53.50 -26.93 45.38
CA MET A 381 52.65 -28.01 44.92
C MET A 381 52.10 -28.75 46.14
N VAL A 382 50.85 -29.20 46.09
CA VAL A 382 50.28 -30.12 47.06
C VAL A 382 50.07 -31.47 46.40
N THR A 383 50.38 -32.55 47.11
CA THR A 383 50.06 -33.92 46.70
C THR A 383 49.17 -34.57 47.76
N ALA A 384 48.27 -35.46 47.34
CA ALA A 384 47.44 -36.28 48.23
C ALA A 384 47.66 -37.76 47.93
N SER A 385 47.75 -38.57 48.97
CA SER A 385 48.06 -40.00 48.87
C SER A 385 47.17 -40.86 49.73
N TRP A 386 47.10 -42.14 49.35
CA TRP A 386 46.52 -43.20 50.17
C TRP A 386 47.34 -43.55 51.42
N ASP A 387 48.53 -42.95 51.61
CA ASP A 387 49.30 -43.07 52.86
C ASP A 387 48.76 -42.21 54.01
N HIS A 388 47.54 -41.69 53.84
CA HIS A 388 46.82 -40.84 54.79
C HIS A 388 47.40 -39.43 54.94
N THR A 389 48.34 -39.05 54.07
CA THR A 389 48.97 -37.74 54.10
C THR A 389 48.78 -36.96 52.82
N ALA A 390 48.55 -35.66 52.97
CA ALA A 390 48.79 -34.70 51.92
C ALA A 390 50.07 -33.93 52.26
N ARG A 391 50.84 -33.51 51.26
CA ARG A 391 52.14 -32.85 51.47
C ARG A 391 52.25 -31.62 50.60
N VAL A 392 52.73 -30.53 51.19
CA VAL A 392 53.02 -29.29 50.48
C VAL A 392 54.52 -29.24 50.21
N TRP A 393 54.88 -29.03 48.94
CA TRP A 393 56.24 -29.02 48.43
C TRP A 393 56.57 -27.67 47.82
N ASP A 394 57.83 -27.28 47.90
CA ASP A 394 58.37 -26.20 47.08
C ASP A 394 58.53 -26.72 45.64
N ALA A 395 57.83 -26.08 44.70
CA ALA A 395 57.73 -26.55 43.32
C ALA A 395 59.06 -26.47 42.55
N ARG A 396 60.04 -25.71 43.06
CA ARG A 396 61.35 -25.53 42.43
C ARG A 396 62.38 -26.54 42.95
N THR A 397 62.26 -26.95 44.20
CA THR A 397 63.26 -27.77 44.89
C THR A 397 62.78 -29.18 45.23
N GLY A 398 61.46 -29.41 45.19
CA GLY A 398 60.85 -30.68 45.62
C GLY A 398 60.92 -30.94 47.13
N LYS A 399 61.34 -29.94 47.92
CA LYS A 399 61.45 -30.08 49.38
C LYS A 399 60.09 -29.85 50.05
N PRO A 400 59.78 -30.57 51.14
CA PRO A 400 58.56 -30.31 51.90
C PRO A 400 58.61 -28.91 52.53
N VAL A 401 57.51 -28.17 52.44
CA VAL A 401 57.32 -26.84 53.03
C VAL A 401 56.77 -26.96 54.45
N THR A 402 55.94 -27.97 54.69
CA THR A 402 55.29 -28.24 55.97
C THR A 402 55.51 -29.70 56.36
N GLU A 403 55.22 -30.02 57.62
CA GLU A 403 54.96 -31.41 58.00
C GLU A 403 53.77 -31.99 57.20
N PRO A 404 53.66 -33.32 57.08
CA PRO A 404 52.54 -33.96 56.40
C PRO A 404 51.18 -33.54 57.01
N LEU A 405 50.22 -33.28 56.14
CA LEU A 405 48.83 -32.97 56.50
C LEU A 405 48.09 -34.29 56.70
N GLU A 406 47.97 -34.71 57.95
CA GLU A 406 47.51 -36.05 58.32
C GLU A 406 45.98 -36.18 58.42
N HIS A 407 45.47 -37.26 57.82
CA HIS A 407 44.11 -37.77 57.99
C HIS A 407 44.12 -39.15 58.66
N ARG A 408 42.95 -39.65 59.09
CA ARG A 408 42.83 -40.99 59.68
C ARG A 408 42.66 -42.11 58.65
N ASP A 409 42.40 -41.74 57.40
CA ASP A 409 42.24 -42.68 56.28
C ASP A 409 42.73 -42.01 54.98
N ARG A 410 42.62 -42.72 53.85
CA ARG A 410 43.11 -42.31 52.53
C ARG A 410 42.59 -40.93 52.16
N ILE A 411 43.46 -40.12 51.56
CA ILE A 411 43.07 -38.82 51.01
C ILE A 411 42.74 -39.01 49.53
N THR A 412 41.66 -38.39 49.07
CA THR A 412 41.15 -38.50 47.69
C THR A 412 41.30 -37.24 46.87
N ALA A 413 41.45 -36.08 47.52
CA ALA A 413 41.67 -34.81 46.85
C ALA A 413 42.49 -33.86 47.71
N ALA A 414 43.28 -33.01 47.07
CA ALA A 414 43.90 -31.84 47.68
C ALA A 414 43.93 -30.67 46.69
N ALA A 415 43.61 -29.47 47.15
CA ALA A 415 43.61 -28.27 46.32
C ALA A 415 44.04 -27.03 47.12
N PHE A 416 44.73 -26.09 46.47
CA PHE A 416 45.01 -24.78 47.06
C PHE A 416 43.79 -23.86 46.99
N SER A 417 43.72 -22.91 47.92
CA SER A 417 42.86 -21.73 47.80
C SER A 417 43.37 -20.78 46.69
N PRO A 418 42.51 -19.90 46.16
CA PRO A 418 42.89 -18.93 45.11
C PRO A 418 43.98 -17.93 45.51
N ASP A 419 44.13 -17.68 46.81
CA ASP A 419 45.23 -16.88 47.38
C ASP A 419 46.52 -17.70 47.60
N GLY A 420 46.45 -19.03 47.46
CA GLY A 420 47.55 -19.97 47.70
C GLY A 420 47.91 -20.19 49.17
N ASP A 421 47.24 -19.52 50.12
CA ASP A 421 47.64 -19.54 51.53
C ASP A 421 47.03 -20.70 52.32
N ARG A 422 46.03 -21.38 51.76
CA ARG A 422 45.38 -22.55 52.36
C ARG A 422 45.33 -23.74 51.41
N VAL A 423 45.24 -24.93 51.99
CA VAL A 423 44.99 -26.19 51.28
C VAL A 423 43.72 -26.80 51.84
N VAL A 424 42.86 -27.33 50.98
CA VAL A 424 41.75 -28.19 51.38
C VAL A 424 42.07 -29.62 50.98
N THR A 425 41.78 -30.58 51.86
CA THR A 425 41.90 -32.02 51.62
C THR A 425 40.56 -32.71 51.83
N ALA A 426 40.30 -33.79 51.10
CA ALA A 426 39.15 -34.68 51.28
C ALA A 426 39.62 -36.11 51.56
N SER A 427 38.95 -36.83 52.46
CA SER A 427 39.39 -38.16 52.90
C SER A 427 38.23 -39.14 53.14
N TRP A 428 38.58 -40.42 53.07
CA TRP A 428 37.75 -41.54 53.51
C TRP A 428 37.56 -41.58 55.04
N ASP A 429 38.21 -40.71 55.82
CA ASP A 429 37.92 -40.56 57.25
C ASP A 429 36.64 -39.76 57.57
N HIS A 430 35.80 -39.55 56.54
CA HIS A 430 34.54 -38.82 56.56
C HIS A 430 34.71 -37.31 56.76
N THR A 431 35.93 -36.79 56.59
CA THR A 431 36.20 -35.37 56.76
C THR A 431 36.90 -34.76 55.55
N ALA A 432 36.54 -33.51 55.27
CA ALA A 432 37.46 -32.59 54.61
C ALA A 432 38.15 -31.71 55.65
N ARG A 433 39.35 -31.21 55.37
CA ARG A 433 40.10 -30.33 56.28
C ARG A 433 40.70 -29.16 55.53
N VAL A 434 40.72 -28.00 56.18
CA VAL A 434 41.37 -26.79 55.68
C VAL A 434 42.63 -26.53 56.49
N TRP A 435 43.76 -26.42 55.80
CA TRP A 435 45.10 -26.28 56.36
C TRP A 435 45.71 -24.96 55.93
N ASP A 436 46.55 -24.40 56.79
CA ASP A 436 47.43 -23.30 56.44
C ASP A 436 48.61 -23.87 55.63
N ALA A 437 48.78 -23.37 54.42
CA ALA A 437 49.72 -23.94 53.45
C ALA A 437 51.20 -23.59 53.72
N ARG A 438 51.48 -22.75 54.73
CA ARG A 438 52.85 -22.37 55.14
C ARG A 438 53.27 -23.08 56.42
N THR A 439 52.32 -23.37 57.30
CA THR A 439 52.59 -23.97 58.62
C THR A 439 52.13 -25.41 58.74
N GLY A 440 51.24 -25.88 57.86
CA GLY A 440 50.64 -27.21 57.90
C GLY A 440 49.61 -27.38 59.02
N LYS A 441 49.25 -26.31 59.73
CA LYS A 441 48.28 -26.37 60.83
C LYS A 441 46.85 -26.33 60.31
N PRO A 442 45.90 -27.02 60.95
CA PRO A 442 44.49 -26.89 60.61
C PRO A 442 43.99 -25.47 60.90
N VAL A 443 43.30 -24.87 59.93
CA VAL A 443 42.67 -23.54 60.05
C VAL A 443 41.31 -23.64 60.74
N THR A 444 40.62 -24.75 60.51
CA THR A 444 39.27 -25.02 61.03
C THR A 444 39.23 -26.41 61.67
N GLY A 445 38.15 -26.73 62.39
CA GLY A 445 37.85 -28.12 62.73
C GLY A 445 37.53 -28.94 61.46
N PRO A 446 37.49 -30.28 61.56
CA PRO A 446 37.13 -31.12 60.42
C PRO A 446 35.74 -30.78 59.86
N LEU A 447 35.61 -30.79 58.55
CA LEU A 447 34.35 -30.60 57.83
C LEU A 447 33.68 -31.97 57.70
N GLU A 448 32.81 -32.30 58.64
CA GLU A 448 32.28 -33.65 58.84
C GLU A 448 31.14 -34.02 57.88
N HIS A 449 31.26 -35.22 57.29
CA HIS A 449 30.23 -35.93 56.55
C HIS A 449 29.85 -37.24 57.26
N ARG A 450 28.78 -37.90 56.80
CA ARG A 450 28.37 -39.21 57.36
C ARG A 450 29.10 -40.40 56.73
N ASP A 451 29.80 -40.17 55.63
CA ASP A 451 30.53 -41.17 54.86
C ASP A 451 31.74 -40.49 54.17
N TRP A 452 32.49 -41.23 53.36
CA TRP A 452 33.69 -40.79 52.66
C TRP A 452 33.48 -39.46 51.92
N VAL A 453 34.44 -38.53 52.08
CA VAL A 453 34.48 -37.30 51.30
C VAL A 453 35.43 -37.53 50.14
N ILE A 454 34.92 -37.40 48.92
CA ILE A 454 35.67 -37.77 47.71
C ILE A 454 36.23 -36.57 46.95
N ALA A 455 35.60 -35.40 47.08
CA ALA A 455 36.11 -34.15 46.51
C ALA A 455 35.93 -32.96 47.46
N ALA A 456 36.85 -32.01 47.39
CA ALA A 456 36.74 -30.72 48.06
C ALA A 456 37.41 -29.61 47.23
N ALA A 457 36.79 -28.44 47.14
CA ALA A 457 37.29 -27.30 46.37
C ALA A 457 36.93 -25.96 47.04
N PHE A 458 37.79 -24.96 46.88
CA PHE A 458 37.49 -23.59 47.33
C PHE A 458 36.57 -22.85 46.34
N SER A 459 35.83 -21.87 46.84
CA SER A 459 35.20 -20.85 46.01
C SER A 459 36.25 -19.90 45.39
N PRO A 460 35.94 -19.18 44.30
CA PRO A 460 36.89 -18.29 43.62
C PRO A 460 37.44 -17.15 44.49
N ASP A 461 36.70 -16.73 45.51
CA ASP A 461 37.13 -15.75 46.52
C ASP A 461 37.90 -16.39 47.70
N GLY A 462 38.02 -17.72 47.74
CA GLY A 462 38.61 -18.49 48.82
C GLY A 462 37.83 -18.48 50.15
N ALA A 463 36.65 -17.86 50.20
CA ALA A 463 35.90 -17.68 51.44
C ALA A 463 35.15 -18.96 51.86
N ARG A 464 34.81 -19.83 50.91
CA ARG A 464 34.03 -21.05 51.13
C ARG A 464 34.74 -22.27 50.57
N VAL A 465 34.34 -23.44 51.08
CA VAL A 465 34.71 -24.75 50.55
C VAL A 465 33.44 -25.49 50.17
N VAL A 466 33.43 -26.16 49.03
CA VAL A 466 32.42 -27.15 48.67
C VAL A 466 33.02 -28.54 48.78
N THR A 467 32.29 -29.47 49.39
CA THR A 467 32.65 -30.89 49.50
C THR A 467 31.62 -31.75 48.80
N ALA A 468 32.04 -32.91 48.30
CA ALA A 468 31.17 -33.93 47.72
C ALA A 468 31.47 -35.29 48.38
N SER A 469 30.42 -36.05 48.72
CA SER A 469 30.53 -37.24 49.56
C SER A 469 29.66 -38.41 49.08
N VAL A 470 30.08 -39.60 49.50
CA VAL A 470 29.33 -40.86 49.40
C VAL A 470 28.05 -40.82 50.24
N ASP A 471 27.93 -39.91 51.21
CA ASP A 471 26.72 -39.71 52.01
C ASP A 471 25.53 -39.08 51.25
N HIS A 472 25.64 -39.03 49.92
CA HIS A 472 24.68 -38.50 48.97
C HIS A 472 24.49 -36.98 49.07
N THR A 473 25.41 -36.28 49.74
CA THR A 473 25.37 -34.83 49.85
C THR A 473 26.62 -34.15 49.34
N ALA A 474 26.43 -32.98 48.74
CA ALA A 474 27.45 -31.95 48.73
C ALA A 474 27.15 -30.92 49.83
N ARG A 475 28.19 -30.29 50.38
CA ARG A 475 28.02 -29.27 51.43
C ARG A 475 28.90 -28.06 51.16
N ILE A 476 28.40 -26.89 51.54
CA ILE A 476 29.12 -25.62 51.44
C ILE A 476 29.49 -25.17 52.84
N TRP A 477 30.77 -24.90 53.06
CA TRP A 477 31.36 -24.56 54.34
C TRP A 477 32.02 -23.19 54.29
N ASP A 478 32.00 -22.47 55.39
CA ASP A 478 32.82 -21.28 55.58
C ASP A 478 34.27 -21.72 55.85
N ALA A 479 35.20 -21.27 55.02
CA ALA A 479 36.57 -21.75 54.99
C ALA A 479 37.44 -21.23 56.16
N ARG A 480 36.92 -20.34 57.00
CA ARG A 480 37.62 -19.80 58.19
C ARG A 480 37.06 -20.33 59.50
N THR A 481 35.78 -20.70 59.54
CA THR A 481 35.10 -21.16 60.74
C THR A 481 34.79 -22.65 60.72
N GLY A 482 34.76 -23.26 59.52
CA GLY A 482 34.38 -24.66 59.32
C GLY A 482 32.87 -24.91 59.49
N LYS A 483 32.06 -23.86 59.58
CA LYS A 483 30.61 -24.00 59.75
C LYS A 483 29.91 -24.18 58.40
N PRO A 484 28.83 -24.97 58.32
CA PRO A 484 28.02 -25.06 57.11
C PRO A 484 27.35 -23.72 56.81
N VAL A 485 27.42 -23.28 55.55
CA VAL A 485 26.80 -22.02 55.06
C VAL A 485 25.34 -22.24 54.70
N THR A 486 25.01 -23.42 54.18
CA THR A 486 23.67 -23.81 53.74
C THR A 486 23.28 -25.16 54.32
N ALA A 487 22.02 -25.56 54.11
CA ALA A 487 21.66 -26.97 54.22
C ALA A 487 22.46 -27.82 53.22
N ALA A 488 22.52 -29.13 53.46
CA ALA A 488 23.16 -30.07 52.56
C ALA A 488 22.47 -30.07 51.18
N LEU A 489 23.28 -30.17 50.12
CA LEU A 489 22.83 -30.26 48.74
C LEU A 489 22.58 -31.74 48.42
N GLU A 490 21.33 -32.17 48.55
CA GLU A 490 20.97 -33.59 48.55
C GLU A 490 20.80 -34.19 47.15
N HIS A 491 21.40 -35.36 46.95
CA HIS A 491 21.20 -36.25 45.81
C HIS A 491 20.62 -37.60 46.26
N ARG A 492 20.20 -38.43 45.31
CA ARG A 492 19.69 -39.78 45.65
C ARG A 492 20.81 -40.79 45.92
N PHE A 493 21.98 -40.58 45.32
CA PHE A 493 23.17 -41.42 45.46
C PHE A 493 24.41 -40.54 45.62
N THR A 494 25.59 -41.16 45.65
CA THR A 494 26.91 -40.51 45.79
C THR A 494 27.04 -39.25 44.97
N VAL A 495 27.62 -38.20 45.55
CA VAL A 495 27.99 -36.99 44.81
C VAL A 495 29.47 -37.07 44.46
N ASN A 496 29.77 -37.29 43.18
CA ASN A 496 31.11 -37.55 42.65
C ASN A 496 31.98 -36.30 42.58
N ALA A 497 31.37 -35.17 42.22
CA ALA A 497 32.08 -33.90 42.08
C ALA A 497 31.18 -32.73 42.50
N ALA A 498 31.81 -31.68 43.01
CA ALA A 498 31.16 -30.40 43.26
C ALA A 498 32.13 -29.25 42.96
N ALA A 499 31.66 -28.22 42.26
CA ALA A 499 32.48 -27.08 41.87
C ALA A 499 31.68 -25.77 41.90
N PHE A 500 32.34 -24.67 42.26
CA PHE A 500 31.74 -23.34 42.18
C PHE A 500 31.73 -22.80 40.74
N SER A 501 30.77 -21.93 40.43
CA SER A 501 30.84 -21.05 39.27
C SER A 501 31.96 -20.01 39.42
N PRO A 502 32.48 -19.41 38.33
CA PRO A 502 33.57 -18.44 38.39
C PRO A 502 33.27 -17.18 39.23
N ASP A 503 32.01 -16.80 39.35
CA ASP A 503 31.53 -15.71 40.23
C ASP A 503 31.29 -16.15 41.68
N GLY A 504 31.41 -17.45 41.98
CA GLY A 504 31.12 -18.05 43.27
C GLY A 504 29.64 -18.08 43.67
N ALA A 505 28.72 -17.61 42.82
CA ALA A 505 27.31 -17.49 43.17
C ALA A 505 26.58 -18.85 43.15
N ARG A 506 27.08 -19.81 42.38
CA ARG A 506 26.47 -21.13 42.18
C ARG A 506 27.45 -22.26 42.43
N VAL A 507 26.90 -23.44 42.70
CA VAL A 507 27.63 -24.71 42.76
C VAL A 507 27.00 -25.66 41.75
N VAL A 508 27.81 -26.39 41.01
CA VAL A 508 27.37 -27.55 40.23
C VAL A 508 27.82 -28.82 40.94
N THR A 509 26.94 -29.81 41.01
CA THR A 509 27.23 -31.16 41.52
C THR A 509 27.00 -32.19 40.43
N ALA A 510 27.75 -33.29 40.46
CA ALA A 510 27.58 -34.46 39.59
C ALA A 510 27.44 -35.71 40.46
N SER A 511 26.52 -36.62 40.12
CA SER A 511 26.14 -37.74 40.99
C SER A 511 25.88 -39.04 40.24
N ASP A 512 26.01 -40.15 40.99
CA ASP A 512 25.57 -41.50 40.61
C ASP A 512 24.05 -41.61 40.39
N ASP A 513 23.26 -40.60 40.78
CA ASP A 513 21.82 -40.55 40.50
C ASP A 513 21.46 -40.17 39.05
N SER A 514 22.46 -40.26 38.17
CA SER A 514 22.45 -39.88 36.77
C SER A 514 22.07 -38.41 36.54
N THR A 515 22.28 -37.54 37.54
CA THR A 515 22.03 -36.11 37.39
C THR A 515 23.23 -35.26 37.77
N ALA A 516 23.41 -34.16 37.03
CA ALA A 516 24.10 -32.98 37.54
C ALA A 516 23.09 -31.92 37.96
N ARG A 517 23.36 -31.20 39.04
CA ARG A 517 22.46 -30.16 39.57
C ARG A 517 23.20 -28.86 39.81
N VAL A 518 22.51 -27.75 39.56
CA VAL A 518 23.03 -26.40 39.82
C VAL A 518 22.28 -25.80 41.00
N TRP A 519 23.04 -25.32 41.98
CA TRP A 519 22.57 -24.83 43.26
C TRP A 519 22.99 -23.38 43.46
N ASP A 520 22.17 -22.60 44.16
CA ASP A 520 22.52 -21.27 44.64
C ASP A 520 23.42 -21.44 45.86
N ALA A 521 24.63 -20.92 45.80
CA ALA A 521 25.68 -21.19 46.78
C ALA A 521 25.47 -20.47 48.14
N ARG A 522 24.48 -19.58 48.23
CA ARG A 522 24.14 -18.84 49.46
C ARG A 522 22.92 -19.43 50.16
N THR A 523 21.99 -19.98 49.39
CA THR A 523 20.72 -20.50 49.92
C THR A 523 20.66 -22.04 49.92
N GLY A 524 21.50 -22.70 49.13
CA GLY A 524 21.49 -24.15 48.95
C GLY A 524 20.30 -24.68 48.14
N LYS A 525 19.57 -23.79 47.47
CA LYS A 525 18.40 -24.17 46.66
C LYS A 525 18.80 -24.51 45.22
N PRO A 526 18.14 -25.47 44.57
CA PRO A 526 18.35 -25.72 43.14
C PRO A 526 17.93 -24.50 42.32
N VAL A 527 18.76 -24.13 41.34
CA VAL A 527 18.55 -22.96 40.46
C VAL A 527 17.82 -23.36 39.17
N ALA A 528 17.98 -24.61 38.74
CA ALA A 528 17.40 -25.16 37.53
C ALA A 528 16.98 -26.62 37.72
N ALA A 529 16.24 -27.16 36.74
CA ALA A 529 15.97 -28.58 36.68
C ALA A 529 17.29 -29.39 36.59
N PRO A 530 17.34 -30.61 37.15
CA PRO A 530 18.51 -31.47 37.01
C PRO A 530 18.87 -31.74 35.55
N LEU A 531 20.17 -31.77 35.27
CA LEU A 531 20.75 -32.17 33.98
C LEU A 531 20.87 -33.69 33.98
N GLU A 532 19.95 -34.37 33.31
CA GLU A 532 19.84 -35.83 33.33
C GLU A 532 20.77 -36.52 32.33
N HIS A 533 21.29 -37.68 32.70
CA HIS A 533 22.09 -38.60 31.89
C HIS A 533 21.53 -40.01 31.96
N GLY A 534 22.02 -40.90 31.08
CA GLY A 534 21.62 -42.31 31.08
C GLY A 534 22.32 -43.17 32.15
N ASN A 535 23.35 -42.63 32.80
CA ASN A 535 24.17 -43.31 33.80
C ASN A 535 24.83 -42.27 34.72
N THR A 536 25.67 -42.73 35.66
CA THR A 536 26.46 -41.90 36.58
C THR A 536 27.09 -40.69 35.89
N VAL A 537 26.88 -39.50 36.48
CA VAL A 537 27.62 -38.30 36.10
C VAL A 537 28.88 -38.22 36.96
N THR A 538 30.04 -38.31 36.31
CA THR A 538 31.35 -38.38 36.97
C THR A 538 31.96 -37.01 37.19
N ALA A 539 31.67 -36.04 36.32
CA ALA A 539 32.19 -34.69 36.43
C ALA A 539 31.21 -33.64 35.88
N ALA A 540 31.27 -32.44 36.46
CA ALA A 540 30.58 -31.26 35.94
C ALA A 540 31.42 -30.00 36.19
N ALA A 541 31.43 -29.06 35.24
CA ALA A 541 32.18 -27.82 35.34
C ALA A 541 31.46 -26.66 34.66
N PHE A 542 31.65 -25.44 35.15
CA PHE A 542 31.16 -24.24 34.50
C PHE A 542 32.12 -23.77 33.38
N SER A 543 31.57 -23.10 32.37
CA SER A 543 32.38 -22.29 31.46
C SER A 543 33.03 -21.11 32.20
N ALA A 544 34.08 -20.53 31.61
CA ALA A 544 34.85 -19.45 32.24
C ALA A 544 34.03 -18.17 32.54
N ASP A 545 32.98 -17.92 31.76
CA ASP A 545 32.01 -16.84 31.98
C ASP A 545 30.86 -17.24 32.94
N GLY A 546 30.83 -18.49 33.39
CA GLY A 546 29.77 -19.07 34.22
C GLY A 546 28.45 -19.29 33.50
N ALA A 547 28.34 -19.04 32.20
CA ALA A 547 27.08 -19.09 31.47
C ALA A 547 26.58 -20.52 31.17
N ARG A 548 27.49 -21.49 31.08
CA ARG A 548 27.20 -22.88 30.67
C ARG A 548 27.78 -23.86 31.67
N VAL A 549 27.26 -25.09 31.65
CA VAL A 549 27.75 -26.21 32.46
C VAL A 549 28.03 -27.37 31.52
N VAL A 550 29.27 -27.86 31.51
CA VAL A 550 29.60 -29.12 30.85
C VAL A 550 29.50 -30.26 31.85
N THR A 551 28.91 -31.38 31.46
CA THR A 551 28.81 -32.62 32.23
C THR A 551 29.45 -33.77 31.46
N ALA A 552 30.04 -34.72 32.18
CA ALA A 552 30.58 -35.97 31.63
C ALA A 552 30.04 -37.16 32.42
N SER A 553 29.68 -38.24 31.72
CA SER A 553 28.94 -39.36 32.29
C SER A 553 29.36 -40.71 31.71
N ASP A 554 29.16 -41.76 32.51
CA ASP A 554 29.43 -43.16 32.17
C ASP A 554 28.46 -43.73 31.12
N ASP A 555 27.49 -42.92 30.67
CA ASP A 555 26.68 -43.21 29.48
C ASP A 555 27.44 -42.94 28.16
N HIS A 556 28.75 -42.70 28.23
CA HIS A 556 29.63 -42.36 27.11
C HIS A 556 29.28 -41.02 26.44
N THR A 557 28.65 -40.09 27.19
CA THR A 557 28.30 -38.77 26.67
C THR A 557 28.87 -37.64 27.52
N ALA A 558 29.12 -36.51 26.87
CA ALA A 558 29.30 -35.21 27.51
C ALA A 558 28.23 -34.24 26.99
N ARG A 559 27.65 -33.41 27.86
CA ARG A 559 26.59 -32.44 27.54
C ARG A 559 27.01 -31.04 27.98
N VAL A 560 26.48 -30.00 27.34
CA VAL A 560 26.77 -28.57 27.62
C VAL A 560 25.47 -27.78 27.74
#